data_AF-A0A2V6F1G9-F1
#
_entry.id   AF-A0A2V6F1G9-F1
#
_cell.length_a   1.000
_cell.length_b   1.000
_cell.length_c   1.000
_cell.angle_alpha   90.00
_cell.angle_beta   90.00
_cell.angle_gamma   90.00
#
_symmetry.space_group_name_H-M   'P 1'
#
loop_
_entity.id
_entity.type
_entity.pdbx_description
1 polymer ?
#
loop_
_entity_poly.entity_id
_entity_poly.type
_entity_poly.pdbx_seq_one_letter_code
_entity_poly.pdbx_strand_id
1 'polypeptide(L)' 'MKIARILDQDHDTFGLEYEDTRGAKNTMRLDALTYGKAIREAKSFLGIDEDNRDADGNQWEVE' A
#
# COMPACT_ATOMS: atom_id res chain seq x y z
N MET A 1 4.18 12.40 6.49
CA MET A 1 4.25 11.62 5.24
C MET A 1 4.21 10.16 5.65
N LYS A 2 3.25 9.39 5.13
CA LYS A 2 3.11 7.96 5.43
C LYS A 2 3.74 7.16 4.31
N ILE A 3 4.30 5.99 4.64
CA ILE A 3 4.98 5.13 3.67
C ILE A 3 4.25 3.79 3.63
N ALA A 4 3.99 3.33 2.43
CA ALA A 4 3.50 2.00 2.11
C ALA A 4 4.52 1.33 1.18
N ARG A 5 4.90 0.10 1.48
CA ARG A 5 5.90 -0.64 0.71
C ARG A 5 5.29 -1.90 0.15
N ILE A 6 5.38 -2.06 -1.16
CA ILE A 6 5.10 -3.30 -1.85
C ILE A 6 6.27 -4.24 -1.57
N LEU A 7 6.00 -5.30 -0.82
CA LEU A 7 6.97 -6.35 -0.56
C LEU A 7 7.02 -7.32 -1.74
N ASP A 8 8.23 -7.69 -2.12
CA ASP A 8 8.48 -8.63 -3.23
C ASP A 8 7.85 -10.01 -2.99
N GLN A 9 7.68 -10.69 -4.12
CA GLN A 9 6.81 -11.84 -4.30
C GLN A 9 7.30 -13.10 -3.56
N ASP A 10 6.52 -13.55 -2.57
CA ASP A 10 6.62 -14.92 -2.04
C ASP A 10 5.42 -15.70 -2.61
N HIS A 11 5.68 -16.77 -3.37
CA HIS A 11 4.66 -17.61 -4.01
C HIS A 11 3.60 -16.84 -4.85
N ASP A 12 4.05 -16.16 -5.91
CA ASP A 12 3.21 -15.51 -6.94
C ASP A 12 2.37 -14.30 -6.49
N THR A 13 2.45 -13.85 -5.24
CA THR A 13 1.69 -12.68 -4.75
C THR A 13 2.56 -11.64 -4.06
N PHE A 14 2.17 -10.36 -4.17
CA PHE A 14 2.86 -9.25 -3.49
C PHE A 14 2.39 -9.09 -2.04
N GLY A 15 3.27 -8.58 -1.19
CA GLY A 15 2.89 -8.07 0.13
C GLY A 15 2.73 -6.56 0.12
N LEU A 16 2.05 -6.02 1.12
CA LEU A 16 1.98 -4.60 1.42
C LEU A 16 2.33 -4.40 2.89
N GLU A 17 3.40 -3.66 3.17
CA GLU A 17 3.72 -3.13 4.48
C GLU A 17 3.28 -1.67 4.56
N TYR A 18 2.62 -1.26 5.65
CA TYR A 18 2.21 0.13 5.85
C TYR A 18 2.12 0.49 7.33
N GLU A 19 2.21 1.79 7.64
CA GLU A 19 1.97 2.31 8.98
C GLU A 19 0.55 2.84 9.12
N ASP A 20 -0.19 2.42 10.15
CA ASP A 20 -1.54 2.90 10.41
C ASP A 20 -1.56 4.30 11.08
N THR A 21 -2.75 4.84 11.32
CA THR A 21 -2.93 6.16 11.95
C THR A 21 -2.43 6.23 13.40
N ARG A 22 -2.08 5.10 14.01
CA ARG A 22 -1.56 4.97 15.37
C ARG A 22 -0.05 4.73 15.40
N GLY A 23 0.61 4.74 14.24
CA GLY A 23 2.04 4.46 14.12
C GLY A 23 2.39 2.97 14.18
N ALA A 24 1.40 2.08 14.05
CA ALA A 24 1.65 0.64 14.06
C ALA A 24 1.95 0.13 12.65
N LYS A 25 3.03 -0.65 12.52
CA LYS A 25 3.36 -1.35 11.29
C LYS A 25 2.40 -2.52 11.08
N ASN A 26 1.83 -2.59 9.89
CA ASN A 26 0.93 -3.63 9.45
C ASN A 26 1.46 -4.24 8.16
N THR A 27 1.13 -5.51 7.94
CA THR A 27 1.49 -6.23 6.71
C THR A 27 0.28 -7.02 6.24
N MET A 28 0.00 -6.98 4.93
CA MET A 28 -1.04 -7.78 4.31
C MET A 28 -0.58 -8.37 2.97
N ARG A 29 -1.31 -9.37 2.49
CA ARG A 29 -1.13 -9.95 1.16
C ARG A 29 -1.99 -9.18 0.15
N LEU A 30 -1.43 -8.91 -1.02
CA LEU A 30 -2.14 -8.41 -2.18
C LEU A 30 -2.43 -9.57 -3.14
N ASP A 31 -3.61 -9.58 -3.75
CA ASP A 31 -4.00 -10.55 -4.77
C ASP A 31 -3.46 -10.21 -6.17
N ALA A 32 -2.54 -9.24 -6.24
CA ALA A 32 -1.87 -8.81 -7.45
C ALA A 32 -0.82 -9.82 -7.94
N LEU A 33 -0.82 -10.05 -9.25
CA LEU A 33 0.18 -10.86 -9.97
C LEU A 33 1.25 -10.01 -10.66
N THR A 34 1.09 -8.69 -10.68
CA THR A 34 2.07 -7.76 -11.24
C THR A 34 2.24 -6.56 -10.33
N TYR A 35 3.42 -5.97 -10.33
CA TYR A 35 3.74 -4.82 -9.49
C TYR A 35 2.82 -3.62 -9.74
N GLY A 36 2.47 -3.34 -11.00
CA GLY A 36 1.50 -2.28 -11.34
C GLY A 36 0.09 -2.53 -10.82
N LYS A 37 -0.35 -3.80 -10.73
CA LYS A 37 -1.61 -4.16 -10.07
C LYS A 37 -1.49 -4.05 -8.55
N ALA A 38 -0.35 -4.43 -7.99
CA ALA A 38 -0.07 -4.34 -6.56
C ALA A 38 -0.18 -2.90 -6.06
N ILE A 39 0.39 -1.94 -6.80
CA ILE A 39 0.24 -0.51 -6.49
C ILE A 39 -1.23 -0.08 -6.51
N ARG A 40 -1.99 -0.46 -7.54
CA ARG A 40 -3.41 -0.08 -7.64
C ARG A 40 -4.24 -0.65 -6.50
N GLU A 41 -3.99 -1.91 -6.14
CA GLU A 41 -4.67 -2.60 -5.06
C GLU A 41 -4.29 -1.99 -3.70
N ALA A 42 -3.01 -1.73 -3.45
CA ALA A 42 -2.54 -1.03 -2.26
C ALA A 42 -3.17 0.36 -2.14
N LYS A 43 -3.24 1.12 -3.24
CA LYS A 43 -3.91 2.43 -3.27
C LYS A 43 -5.38 2.32 -2.89
N SER A 44 -6.08 1.37 -3.50
CA SER A 44 -7.50 1.12 -3.20
C SER A 44 -7.71 0.70 -1.74
N PHE A 45 -6.83 -0.13 -1.19
CA PHE A 45 -6.91 -0.60 0.19
C PHE A 45 -6.66 0.53 1.20
N LEU A 46 -5.63 1.34 0.96
CA LEU A 46 -5.28 2.48 1.80
C LEU A 46 -6.24 3.66 1.63
N GLY A 47 -7.19 3.58 0.68
CA GLY A 47 -8.14 4.65 0.40
C GLY A 47 -7.45 5.92 -0.11
N ILE A 48 -6.36 5.77 -0.86
CA ILE A 48 -5.59 6.90 -1.39
C ILE A 48 -5.94 7.19 -2.85
N ASP A 49 -6.02 8.46 -3.18
CA ASP A 49 -6.36 8.95 -4.52
C ASP A 49 -5.18 8.91 -5.51
N GLU A 50 -5.38 9.48 -6.70
CA GLU A 50 -4.34 9.56 -7.74
C GLU A 50 -3.16 10.46 -7.34
N ASP A 51 -3.39 11.44 -6.46
CA ASP A 51 -2.40 12.34 -5.86
C ASP A 51 -1.74 11.73 -4.60
N ASN A 52 -2.00 10.44 -4.32
CA ASN A 52 -1.55 9.70 -3.15
C ASN A 52 -1.98 10.35 -1.82
N ARG A 53 -3.22 10.83 -1.73
CA ARG A 53 -3.77 11.37 -0.48
C ARG A 53 -4.90 10.49 0.06
N ASP A 54 -4.88 10.25 1.37
CA ASP A 54 -5.99 9.57 2.05
C ASP A 54 -7.15 10.54 2.33
N ALA A 55 -8.27 10.00 2.82
CA ALA A 55 -9.47 10.78 3.16
C ALA A 55 -9.23 11.88 4.21
N ASP A 56 -8.19 11.74 5.04
CA ASP A 56 -7.76 12.73 6.03
C ASP A 56 -6.79 13.78 5.43
N GLY A 57 -6.47 13.67 4.15
CA GLY A 57 -5.56 14.56 3.42
C GLY A 57 -4.07 14.26 3.66
N ASN A 58 -3.73 13.13 4.29
CA ASN A 58 -2.33 12.75 4.47
C ASN A 58 -1.74 12.26 3.15
N GLN A 59 -0.53 12.70 2.86
CA GLN A 59 0.22 12.21 1.72
C GLN A 59 0.93 10.88 2.01
N TRP A 60 0.77 9.97 1.06
CA TRP A 60 1.36 8.64 1.04
C TRP A 60 2.42 8.51 -0.05
N GLU A 61 3.46 7.75 0.27
CA GLU A 61 4.43 7.27 -0.70
C GLU A 61 4.26 5.75 -0.80
N VAL A 62 4.01 5.24 -2.01
CA VAL A 62 3.90 3.81 -2.29
C VAL A 62 5.16 3.40 -3.05
N GLU A 63 6.05 2.71 -2.35
CA GLU A 63 7.35 2.20 -2.84
C GLU A 63 7.29 0.72 -3.21
#